data_AF-A0A1V0QET3-F1
#
_entry.id   AF-A0A1V0QET3-F1
#
_cell.length_a   1.000
_cell.length_b   1.000
_cell.length_c   1.000
_cell.angle_alpha   90.00
_cell.angle_beta   90.00
_cell.angle_gamma   90.00
#
_symmetry.space_group_name_H-M   'P 1'
#
loop_
_entity.id
_entity.type
_entity.pdbx_description
1 polymer ?
#
loop_
_entity_poly.entity_id
_entity_poly.type
_entity_poly.pdbx_seq_one_letter_code
_entity_poly.pdbx_strand_id
1 'polypeptide(L)'
;MNKKENWILCPICGNKTRLKNREDTELRISELCGLTDTDLDFENRIINVDHQLLRIKETGYYIETPKTKSGIRQIPMSAKVFEALKRVQTRRRNAKPLIIGGYSSFLFLNRDGCPETAVNYDTMFRGLVKKYNKHHKEALPKTVTPHTLRHTFCTTMANAGMNPKALQYIMGHSNITMTLNYYAHATFDSAKAEMLRLVA
;
A
#
# COMPACT_ATOMS: atom_id res chain seq x y z
N MET A 1 0.28 -36.09 -8.51
CA MET A 1 -0.33 -35.69 -7.21
C MET A 1 -0.38 -34.16 -7.17
N ASN A 2 -1.56 -33.58 -7.38
CA ASN A 2 -1.77 -32.14 -7.63
C ASN A 2 -1.36 -31.27 -6.43
N LYS A 3 -0.30 -30.46 -6.61
CA LYS A 3 0.01 -29.34 -5.72
C LYS A 3 -1.12 -28.31 -5.87
N LYS A 4 -2.10 -28.30 -4.96
CA LYS A 4 -3.09 -27.21 -4.89
C LYS A 4 -2.32 -25.91 -4.64
N GLU A 5 -2.23 -25.08 -5.66
CA GLU A 5 -1.57 -23.78 -5.61
C GLU A 5 -2.35 -22.87 -4.66
N ASN A 6 -1.62 -22.20 -3.76
CA ASN A 6 -2.18 -21.53 -2.58
C ASN A 6 -2.46 -20.05 -2.85
N TRP A 7 -3.74 -19.71 -2.93
CA TRP A 7 -4.24 -18.41 -3.35
C TRP A 7 -5.16 -17.76 -2.30
N ILE A 8 -4.93 -16.49 -1.96
CA ILE A 8 -5.76 -15.72 -1.01
C ILE A 8 -6.28 -14.48 -1.70
N LEU A 9 -7.57 -14.15 -1.52
CA LEU A 9 -8.10 -12.89 -2.05
C LEU A 9 -7.42 -11.69 -1.38
N CYS A 10 -6.68 -10.94 -2.16
CA CYS A 10 -6.20 -9.60 -1.88
C CYS A 10 -7.39 -8.70 -1.55
N PRO A 11 -7.52 -8.15 -0.33
CA PRO A 11 -8.65 -7.30 0.02
C PRO A 11 -8.65 -5.96 -0.74
N ILE A 12 -7.48 -5.50 -1.20
CA ILE A 12 -7.31 -4.24 -1.92
C ILE A 12 -7.71 -4.41 -3.39
N CYS A 13 -7.32 -5.53 -3.98
CA CYS A 13 -7.44 -5.74 -5.41
C CYS A 13 -8.49 -6.80 -5.75
N GLY A 14 -8.90 -7.68 -4.84
CA GLY A 14 -9.85 -8.78 -5.10
C GLY A 14 -9.26 -9.97 -5.86
N ASN A 15 -7.96 -9.94 -6.22
CA ASN A 15 -7.30 -11.06 -6.88
C ASN A 15 -6.88 -12.13 -5.88
N LYS A 16 -6.96 -13.38 -6.31
CA LYS A 16 -6.23 -14.48 -5.69
C LYS A 16 -4.73 -14.21 -5.84
N THR A 17 -4.02 -13.98 -4.74
CA THR A 17 -2.56 -13.74 -4.70
C THR A 17 -1.92 -14.48 -3.52
N ARG A 18 -0.65 -14.84 -3.65
CA ARG A 18 0.15 -15.46 -2.58
C ARG A 18 0.59 -14.37 -1.60
N LEU A 19 0.24 -14.50 -0.30
CA LEU A 19 0.54 -13.47 0.71
C LEU A 19 2.04 -13.13 0.85
N LYS A 20 2.95 -14.06 0.49
CA LYS A 20 4.40 -13.86 0.53
C LYS A 20 4.95 -12.89 -0.54
N ASN A 21 4.19 -12.57 -1.59
CA ASN A 21 4.67 -11.77 -2.73
C ASN A 21 3.97 -10.40 -2.83
N ARG A 22 3.60 -9.82 -1.69
CA ARG A 22 2.84 -8.56 -1.65
C ARG A 22 3.80 -7.38 -1.76
N GLU A 23 4.06 -6.95 -2.99
CA GLU A 23 4.97 -5.85 -3.35
C GLU A 23 4.24 -4.51 -3.55
N ASP A 24 2.92 -4.45 -3.35
CA ASP A 24 2.12 -3.50 -4.13
C ASP A 24 1.49 -2.32 -3.36
N THR A 25 1.92 -1.96 -2.15
CA THR A 25 1.40 -0.71 -1.55
C THR A 25 2.45 0.10 -0.80
N GLU A 26 3.03 1.04 -1.53
CA GLU A 26 3.86 2.16 -1.07
C GLU A 26 3.04 3.26 -0.36
N LEU A 27 1.73 3.07 -0.23
CA LEU A 27 0.77 4.03 0.33
C LEU A 27 0.53 3.79 1.82
N ARG A 28 0.33 4.87 2.59
CA ARG A 28 -0.17 4.75 3.96
C ARG A 28 -1.63 4.34 3.85
N ILE A 29 -2.14 3.64 4.86
CA ILE A 29 -3.51 3.12 4.75
C ILE A 29 -4.55 4.23 4.62
N SER A 30 -4.36 5.35 5.32
CA SER A 30 -5.25 6.51 5.22
C SER A 30 -5.14 7.24 3.88
N GLU A 31 -3.97 7.22 3.24
CA GLU A 31 -3.79 7.72 1.85
C GLU A 31 -4.55 6.81 0.88
N LEU A 32 -4.41 5.48 1.02
CA LEU A 32 -5.14 4.50 0.21
C LEU A 32 -6.65 4.67 0.36
N CYS A 33 -7.16 4.83 1.59
CA CYS A 33 -8.57 5.07 1.85
C CYS A 33 -9.07 6.42 1.29
N GLY A 34 -8.19 7.39 1.14
CA GLY A 34 -8.49 8.70 0.59
C GLY A 34 -8.64 8.72 -0.93
N LEU A 35 -8.00 7.78 -1.65
CA LEU A 35 -7.98 7.80 -3.10
C LEU A 35 -9.38 7.86 -3.72
N THR A 36 -9.52 8.80 -4.65
CA THR A 36 -10.69 9.09 -5.47
C THR A 36 -10.38 8.83 -6.94
N ASP A 37 -11.41 8.92 -7.80
CA ASP A 37 -11.22 8.79 -9.25
C ASP A 37 -10.33 9.89 -9.83
N THR A 38 -10.32 11.09 -9.25
CA THR A 38 -9.52 12.23 -9.76
C THR A 38 -8.03 12.10 -9.44
N ASP A 39 -7.67 11.23 -8.50
CA ASP A 39 -6.28 11.00 -8.11
C ASP A 39 -5.57 10.01 -9.02
N LEU A 40 -6.31 9.29 -9.86
CA LEU A 40 -5.80 8.24 -10.72
C LEU A 40 -5.69 8.71 -12.18
N ASP A 41 -4.46 8.87 -12.64
CA ASP A 41 -4.16 9.05 -14.06
C ASP A 41 -3.80 7.68 -14.67
N PHE A 42 -4.80 7.03 -15.28
CA PHE A 42 -4.59 5.73 -15.93
C PHE A 42 -3.84 5.84 -17.27
N GLU A 43 -3.85 7.01 -17.92
CA GLU A 43 -3.16 7.22 -19.20
C GLU A 43 -1.65 7.23 -18.98
N ASN A 44 -1.20 8.04 -18.02
CA ASN A 44 0.21 8.15 -17.65
C ASN A 44 0.63 7.14 -16.57
N ARG A 45 -0.30 6.34 -16.04
CA ARG A 45 -0.09 5.36 -14.96
C ARG A 45 0.47 6.01 -13.69
N ILE A 46 -0.16 7.08 -13.23
CA ILE A 46 0.26 7.84 -12.05
C ILE A 46 -0.86 7.85 -11.00
N ILE A 47 -0.48 7.64 -9.75
CA ILE A 47 -1.33 7.88 -8.56
C ILE A 47 -0.86 9.19 -7.94
N ASN A 48 -1.75 10.17 -7.88
CA ASN A 48 -1.53 11.41 -7.15
C ASN A 48 -1.85 11.20 -5.67
N VAL A 49 -0.91 11.56 -4.79
CA VAL A 49 -1.08 11.45 -3.33
C VAL A 49 -0.89 12.83 -2.75
N ASP A 50 -1.99 13.51 -2.43
CA ASP A 50 -2.01 14.87 -1.89
C ASP A 50 -2.96 15.03 -0.69
N HIS A 51 -3.63 13.97 -0.27
CA HIS A 51 -4.52 13.95 0.88
C HIS A 51 -4.64 12.55 1.51
N GLN A 52 -5.20 12.50 2.71
CA GLN A 52 -5.55 11.26 3.38
C GLN A 52 -6.93 11.35 4.02
N LEU A 53 -7.66 10.23 4.01
CA LEU A 53 -8.95 10.13 4.66
C LEU A 53 -8.80 9.54 6.06
N LEU A 54 -9.28 10.30 7.05
CA LEU A 54 -9.29 9.92 8.45
C LEU A 54 -10.72 9.91 8.99
N ARG A 55 -10.92 9.18 10.09
CA ARG A 55 -12.21 9.14 10.79
C ARG A 55 -11.99 9.11 12.29
N ILE A 56 -12.58 10.07 12.99
CA ILE A 56 -12.62 10.12 14.46
C ILE A 56 -14.07 9.91 14.91
N LYS A 57 -14.28 9.35 16.10
CA LYS A 57 -15.62 9.06 16.64
C LYS A 57 -16.50 10.31 16.77
N GLU A 58 -15.92 11.42 17.19
CA GLU A 58 -16.61 12.68 17.47
C GLU A 58 -17.00 13.43 16.19
N THR A 59 -16.06 13.62 15.28
CA THR A 59 -16.24 14.44 14.06
C THR A 59 -16.71 13.64 12.84
N GLY A 60 -16.56 12.31 12.86
CA GLY A 60 -16.79 11.49 11.68
C GLY A 60 -15.62 11.54 10.70
N TYR A 61 -15.91 11.52 9.40
CA TYR A 61 -14.89 11.55 8.35
C TYR A 61 -14.35 12.96 8.15
N TYR A 62 -13.05 13.07 7.95
CA TYR A 62 -12.41 14.32 7.52
C TYR A 62 -11.19 14.01 6.66
N ILE A 63 -10.85 14.98 5.81
CA ILE A 63 -9.65 14.93 4.97
C ILE A 63 -8.55 15.72 5.66
N GLU A 64 -7.35 15.14 5.68
CA GLU A 64 -6.14 15.85 6.06
C GLU A 64 -5.22 15.95 4.85
N THR A 65 -4.82 17.17 4.50
CA THR A 65 -3.82 17.43 3.46
C THR A 65 -2.44 17.51 4.10
N PRO A 66 -1.38 16.98 3.47
CA PRO A 66 -0.03 17.08 4.00
C PRO A 66 0.38 18.54 4.19
N LYS A 67 0.92 18.86 5.37
CA LYS A 67 1.43 20.20 5.70
C LYS A 67 2.72 20.56 4.95
N THR A 68 3.38 19.59 4.33
CA THR A 68 4.71 19.75 3.71
C THR A 68 4.68 19.25 2.27
N LYS A 69 5.51 19.86 1.42
CA LYS A 69 5.68 19.46 0.00
C LYS A 69 6.06 17.98 -0.13
N SER A 70 6.83 17.44 0.81
CA SER A 70 7.25 16.02 0.82
C SER A 70 6.11 15.03 0.98
N GLY A 71 4.96 15.47 1.48
CA GLY A 71 3.77 14.62 1.59
C GLY A 71 2.96 14.54 0.30
N ILE A 72 3.13 15.52 -0.60
CA ILE A 72 2.50 15.53 -1.93
C ILE A 72 3.45 14.84 -2.91
N ARG A 73 3.01 13.74 -3.50
CA ARG A 73 3.86 12.93 -4.39
C ARG A 73 3.06 12.21 -5.47
N GLN A 74 3.75 11.85 -6.54
CA GLN A 74 3.23 11.05 -7.63
C GLN A 74 3.89 9.68 -7.60
N ILE A 75 3.09 8.63 -7.63
CA ILE A 75 3.58 7.25 -7.60
C ILE A 75 3.26 6.57 -8.93
N PRO A 76 4.27 6.04 -9.65
CA PRO A 76 4.03 5.28 -10.87
C PRO A 76 3.33 3.95 -10.55
N MET A 77 2.33 3.58 -11.35
CA MET A 77 1.64 2.31 -11.22
C MET A 77 2.44 1.19 -11.90
N SER A 78 2.78 0.15 -11.13
CA SER A 78 3.17 -1.12 -11.74
C SER A 78 2.00 -1.73 -12.51
N ALA A 79 2.27 -2.65 -13.44
CA ALA A 79 1.22 -3.33 -14.20
C ALA A 79 0.21 -4.04 -13.26
N LYS A 80 0.68 -4.61 -12.15
CA LYS A 80 -0.17 -5.25 -11.14
C LYS A 80 -1.09 -4.24 -10.44
N VAL A 81 -0.56 -3.08 -10.08
CA VAL A 81 -1.29 -2.00 -9.42
C VAL A 81 -2.34 -1.40 -10.35
N PHE A 82 -1.97 -1.13 -11.61
CA PHE A 82 -2.89 -0.64 -12.63
C PHE A 82 -4.12 -1.56 -12.78
N GLU A 83 -3.89 -2.85 -12.99
CA GLU A 83 -4.97 -3.84 -13.12
C GLU A 83 -5.80 -3.99 -11.84
N ALA A 84 -5.16 -3.84 -10.68
CA ALA A 84 -5.84 -3.85 -9.39
C ALA A 84 -6.81 -2.67 -9.25
N LEU A 85 -6.34 -1.45 -9.50
CA LEU A 85 -7.13 -0.22 -9.37
C LEU A 85 -8.26 -0.18 -10.40
N LYS A 86 -7.99 -0.56 -11.65
CA LYS A 86 -9.02 -0.66 -12.69
C LYS A 86 -10.12 -1.66 -12.33
N ARG A 87 -9.75 -2.78 -11.69
CA ARG A 87 -10.73 -3.75 -11.20
C ARG A 87 -11.54 -3.22 -10.01
N VAL A 88 -10.93 -2.45 -9.10
CA VAL A 88 -11.66 -1.79 -8.00
C VAL A 88 -12.66 -0.79 -8.56
N GLN A 89 -12.24 0.06 -9.48
CA GLN A 89 -13.10 1.06 -10.12
C GLN A 89 -14.29 0.42 -10.84
N THR A 90 -14.06 -0.63 -11.62
CA THR A 90 -15.14 -1.32 -12.37
C THR A 90 -16.08 -2.14 -11.49
N ARG A 91 -15.61 -2.66 -10.34
CA ARG A 91 -16.44 -3.43 -9.40
C ARG A 91 -17.12 -2.56 -8.34
N ARG A 92 -16.79 -1.26 -8.30
CA ARG A 92 -17.39 -0.30 -7.38
C ARG A 92 -18.91 -0.24 -7.63
N ARG A 93 -19.70 -0.60 -6.63
CA ARG A 93 -21.17 -0.57 -6.66
C ARG A 93 -21.69 0.11 -5.40
N ASN A 94 -22.87 0.70 -5.48
CA ASN A 94 -23.60 1.27 -4.34
C ASN A 94 -22.81 2.33 -3.55
N ALA A 95 -21.96 3.10 -4.23
CA ALA A 95 -21.26 4.22 -3.61
C ALA A 95 -22.29 5.26 -3.15
N LYS A 96 -22.25 5.62 -1.87
CA LYS A 96 -23.07 6.74 -1.39
C LYS A 96 -22.51 8.04 -1.96
N PRO A 97 -23.37 9.01 -2.34
CA PRO A 97 -22.94 10.32 -2.80
C PRO A 97 -22.46 11.15 -1.61
N LEU A 98 -21.31 10.78 -1.06
CA LEU A 98 -20.69 11.42 0.09
C LEU A 98 -19.59 12.36 -0.38
N ILE A 99 -19.63 13.60 0.09
CA ILE A 99 -18.58 14.59 -0.12
C ILE A 99 -17.93 14.85 1.23
N ILE A 100 -16.62 14.64 1.33
CA ILE A 100 -15.84 14.86 2.56
C ILE A 100 -14.68 15.79 2.20
N GLY A 101 -14.66 16.99 2.80
CA GLY A 101 -13.58 17.96 2.56
C GLY A 101 -13.42 18.38 1.09
N GLY A 102 -14.51 18.35 0.31
CA GLY A 102 -14.48 18.63 -1.14
C GLY A 102 -14.18 17.42 -2.03
N TYR A 103 -13.79 16.29 -1.45
CA TYR A 103 -13.51 15.04 -2.17
C TYR A 103 -14.75 14.17 -2.24
N SER A 104 -14.94 13.51 -3.39
CA SER A 104 -16.05 12.60 -3.66
C SER A 104 -15.55 11.41 -4.46
N SER A 105 -16.42 10.42 -4.72
CA SER A 105 -16.08 9.27 -5.56
C SER A 105 -14.85 8.47 -5.08
N PHE A 106 -14.78 8.23 -3.76
CA PHE A 106 -13.77 7.37 -3.15
C PHE A 106 -13.77 5.97 -3.78
N LEU A 107 -12.58 5.38 -3.92
CA LEU A 107 -12.40 4.08 -4.58
C LEU A 107 -12.71 2.90 -3.67
N PHE A 108 -12.23 2.96 -2.42
CA PHE A 108 -12.33 1.86 -1.47
C PHE A 108 -13.51 2.08 -0.53
N LEU A 109 -14.56 1.28 -0.73
CA LEU A 109 -15.82 1.42 -0.02
C LEU A 109 -16.13 0.19 0.84
N ASN A 110 -16.78 0.44 1.96
CA ASN A 110 -17.34 -0.58 2.83
C ASN A 110 -18.68 -1.10 2.31
N ARG A 111 -19.25 -2.09 3.01
CA ARG A 111 -20.54 -2.72 2.63
C ARG A 111 -21.72 -1.75 2.61
N ASP A 112 -21.64 -0.67 3.39
CA ASP A 112 -22.68 0.35 3.48
C ASP A 112 -22.51 1.45 2.42
N GLY A 113 -21.54 1.31 1.51
CA GLY A 113 -21.26 2.28 0.45
C GLY A 113 -20.49 3.51 0.89
N CYS A 114 -20.01 3.55 2.15
CA CYS A 114 -19.16 4.63 2.66
C CYS A 114 -17.67 4.29 2.47
N PRO A 115 -16.76 5.28 2.45
CA PRO A 115 -15.33 5.01 2.35
C PRO A 115 -14.81 4.12 3.48
N GLU A 116 -13.87 3.21 3.14
CA GLU A 116 -13.16 2.43 4.15
C GLU A 116 -12.23 3.31 4.98
N THR A 117 -11.92 2.88 6.20
CA THR A 117 -10.98 3.58 7.08
C THR A 117 -9.83 2.66 7.51
N ALA A 118 -8.78 3.25 8.07
CA ALA A 118 -7.65 2.50 8.63
C ALA A 118 -8.11 1.38 9.61
N VAL A 119 -9.09 1.68 10.46
CA VAL A 119 -9.63 0.73 11.45
C VAL A 119 -10.36 -0.43 10.78
N ASN A 120 -11.09 -0.17 9.70
CA ASN A 120 -11.74 -1.22 8.91
C ASN A 120 -10.69 -2.17 8.32
N TYR A 121 -9.64 -1.62 7.74
CA TYR A 121 -8.53 -2.39 7.19
C TYR A 121 -7.79 -3.19 8.26
N ASP A 122 -7.48 -2.61 9.42
CA ASP A 122 -6.84 -3.34 10.52
C ASP A 122 -7.68 -4.52 10.98
N THR A 123 -8.99 -4.33 11.12
CA THR A 123 -9.93 -5.39 11.50
C THR A 123 -9.98 -6.50 10.45
N MET A 124 -10.07 -6.11 9.18
CA MET A 124 -10.05 -7.03 8.05
C MET A 124 -8.74 -7.84 7.99
N PHE A 125 -7.59 -7.19 8.19
CA PHE A 125 -6.29 -7.84 8.20
C PHE A 125 -6.15 -8.84 9.35
N ARG A 126 -6.60 -8.49 10.57
CA ARG A 126 -6.64 -9.43 11.70
C ARG A 126 -7.49 -10.65 11.39
N GLY A 127 -8.66 -10.45 10.78
CA GLY A 127 -9.53 -11.54 10.33
C GLY A 127 -8.86 -12.42 9.27
N LEU A 128 -8.16 -11.81 8.31
CA LEU A 128 -7.42 -12.51 7.27
C LEU A 128 -6.29 -13.36 7.84
N VAL A 129 -5.48 -12.81 8.75
CA VAL A 129 -4.38 -13.52 9.41
C VAL A 129 -4.92 -14.68 10.24
N LYS A 130 -5.98 -14.47 11.02
CA LYS A 130 -6.62 -15.54 11.80
C LYS A 130 -7.13 -16.67 10.90
N LYS A 131 -7.79 -16.33 9.79
CA LYS A 131 -8.28 -17.31 8.80
C LYS A 131 -7.12 -18.05 8.13
N TYR A 132 -6.07 -17.35 7.73
CA TYR A 132 -4.89 -17.96 7.14
C TYR A 132 -4.25 -18.96 8.11
N ASN A 133 -3.96 -18.54 9.35
CA ASN A 133 -3.31 -19.37 10.36
C ASN A 133 -4.15 -20.60 10.76
N LYS A 134 -5.47 -20.54 10.63
CA LYS A 134 -6.35 -21.70 10.87
C LYS A 134 -6.19 -22.80 9.81
N HIS A 135 -5.84 -22.44 8.57
CA HIS A 135 -5.86 -23.34 7.42
C HIS A 135 -4.46 -23.69 6.89
N HIS A 136 -3.39 -23.14 7.47
CA HIS A 136 -2.02 -23.31 6.96
C HIS A 136 -1.09 -23.79 8.07
N LYS A 137 -0.18 -24.70 7.72
CA LYS A 137 0.86 -25.22 8.64
C LYS A 137 1.89 -24.16 9.01
N GLU A 138 2.24 -23.30 8.05
CA GLU A 138 3.09 -22.13 8.29
C GLU A 138 2.21 -20.95 8.69
N ALA A 139 2.25 -20.56 9.97
CA ALA A 139 1.51 -19.41 10.46
C ALA A 139 2.16 -18.09 9.99
N LEU A 140 1.32 -17.12 9.65
CA LEU A 140 1.73 -15.74 9.52
C LEU A 140 1.88 -15.09 10.89
N PRO A 141 2.80 -14.11 11.02
CA PRO A 141 2.91 -13.30 12.22
C PRO A 141 1.57 -12.61 12.55
N LYS A 142 1.23 -12.57 13.84
CA LYS A 142 0.04 -11.82 14.31
C LYS A 142 0.18 -10.30 14.10
N THR A 143 1.38 -9.83 13.81
CA THR A 143 1.73 -8.42 13.58
C THR A 143 1.48 -7.95 12.16
N VAL A 144 0.98 -8.80 11.25
CA VAL A 144 0.70 -8.39 9.86
C VAL A 144 -0.45 -7.36 9.84
N THR A 145 -0.07 -6.11 9.61
CA THR A 145 -0.92 -4.92 9.46
C THR A 145 -0.61 -4.20 8.14
N PRO A 146 -1.47 -3.28 7.67
CA PRO A 146 -1.15 -2.42 6.52
C PRO A 146 0.20 -1.70 6.68
N HIS A 147 0.53 -1.27 7.90
CA HIS A 147 1.83 -0.64 8.17
C HIS A 147 2.98 -1.63 7.93
N THR A 148 2.90 -2.87 8.42
CA THR A 148 3.95 -3.86 8.15
C THR A 148 4.11 -4.20 6.68
N LEU A 149 3.04 -4.17 5.87
CA LEU A 149 3.16 -4.35 4.43
C LEU A 149 3.96 -3.23 3.77
N ARG A 150 3.72 -1.98 4.19
CA ARG A 150 4.50 -0.83 3.75
C ARG A 150 5.98 -0.99 4.13
N HIS A 151 6.28 -1.49 5.32
CA HIS A 151 7.66 -1.80 5.73
C HIS A 151 8.28 -2.87 4.84
N THR A 152 7.57 -3.97 4.59
CA THR A 152 8.03 -5.03 3.68
C THR A 152 8.30 -4.50 2.28
N PHE A 153 7.43 -3.64 1.73
CA PHE A 153 7.69 -2.97 0.47
C PHE A 153 9.01 -2.19 0.49
N CYS A 154 9.20 -1.33 1.50
CA CYS A 154 10.41 -0.52 1.62
C CYS A 154 11.68 -1.38 1.71
N THR A 155 11.67 -2.44 2.53
CA THR A 155 12.79 -3.38 2.65
C THR A 155 13.05 -4.12 1.34
N THR A 156 12.02 -4.60 0.66
CA THR A 156 12.18 -5.30 -0.62
C THR A 156 12.81 -4.40 -1.68
N MET A 157 12.33 -3.16 -1.81
CA MET A 157 12.89 -2.21 -2.79
C MET A 157 14.31 -1.77 -2.44
N ALA A 158 14.61 -1.58 -1.15
CA ALA A 158 15.96 -1.31 -0.68
C ALA A 158 16.92 -2.47 -1.02
N ASN A 159 16.51 -3.71 -0.74
CA ASN A 159 17.28 -4.92 -1.06
C ASN A 159 17.45 -5.15 -2.57
N ALA A 160 16.49 -4.69 -3.38
CA ALA A 160 16.60 -4.70 -4.84
C ALA A 160 17.56 -3.62 -5.38
N GLY A 161 18.18 -2.82 -4.52
CA GLY A 161 19.16 -1.80 -4.91
C GLY A 161 18.51 -0.50 -5.42
N MET A 162 17.24 -0.23 -5.09
CA MET A 162 16.61 1.05 -5.44
C MET A 162 17.41 2.21 -4.85
N ASN A 163 17.50 3.33 -5.57
CA ASN A 163 18.16 4.53 -5.05
C ASN A 163 17.45 5.03 -3.76
N PRO A 164 18.16 5.29 -2.65
CA PRO A 164 17.55 5.71 -1.39
C PRO A 164 16.71 6.99 -1.48
N LYS A 165 17.08 7.94 -2.34
CA LYS A 165 16.31 9.18 -2.56
C LYS A 165 15.03 8.91 -3.33
N ALA A 166 15.08 8.03 -4.33
CA ALA A 166 13.88 7.61 -5.05
C ALA A 166 12.91 6.87 -4.10
N LEU A 167 13.42 5.95 -3.28
CA LEU A 167 12.62 5.25 -2.29
C LEU A 167 12.07 6.22 -1.22
N GLN A 168 12.85 7.21 -0.78
CA GLN A 168 12.38 8.26 0.13
C GLN A 168 11.19 9.03 -0.44
N TYR A 169 11.27 9.41 -1.72
CA TYR A 169 10.21 10.14 -2.42
C TYR A 169 8.93 9.29 -2.50
N ILE A 170 9.03 8.06 -2.99
CA ILE A 170 7.95 7.07 -3.06
C ILE A 170 7.29 6.86 -1.69
N MET A 171 8.11 6.73 -0.65
CA MET A 171 7.65 6.52 0.73
C MET A 171 7.14 7.79 1.41
N GLY A 172 7.24 8.97 0.79
CA GLY A 172 6.79 10.23 1.41
C GLY A 172 7.40 10.47 2.80
N HIS A 173 8.66 10.08 2.99
CA HIS A 173 9.38 10.27 4.25
C HIS A 173 10.02 11.66 4.28
N SER A 174 9.63 12.48 5.27
CA SER A 174 10.23 13.80 5.48
C SER A 174 11.72 13.72 5.84
N ASN A 175 12.11 12.68 6.59
CA ASN A 175 13.48 12.42 6.97
C ASN A 175 14.04 11.18 6.25
N ILE A 176 15.17 11.35 5.56
CA ILE A 176 15.86 10.27 4.85
C ILE A 176 16.36 9.16 5.78
N THR A 177 16.67 9.47 7.05
CA THR A 177 17.09 8.49 8.04
C THR A 177 16.05 7.37 8.20
N MET A 178 14.75 7.70 8.08
CA MET A 178 13.70 6.68 8.10
C MET A 178 13.85 5.67 6.97
N THR A 179 14.21 6.13 5.77
CA THR A 179 14.43 5.26 4.60
C THR A 179 15.76 4.52 4.69
N LEU A 180 16.83 5.15 5.17
CA LEU A 180 18.15 4.53 5.30
C LEU A 180 18.19 3.39 6.32
N ASN A 181 17.32 3.44 7.33
CA ASN A 181 17.17 2.34 8.30
C ASN A 181 16.84 0.99 7.62
N TYR A 182 16.25 1.00 6.41
CA TYR A 182 15.96 -0.24 5.66
C TYR A 182 17.11 -0.72 4.77
N TYR A 183 18.12 0.11 4.53
CA TYR A 183 19.37 -0.27 3.85
C TYR A 183 20.40 -0.81 4.84
N ALA A 184 20.11 -0.75 6.14
CA ALA A 184 21.06 -0.99 7.21
C ALA A 184 21.32 -2.48 7.46
N HIS A 185 22.01 -3.12 6.51
CA HIS A 185 22.92 -4.24 6.72
C HIS A 185 23.92 -4.27 5.55
N ALA A 186 24.60 -3.16 5.29
CA ALA A 186 25.76 -3.17 4.40
C ALA A 186 26.90 -3.92 5.11
N THR A 187 27.19 -5.14 4.66
CA THR A 187 28.36 -5.91 5.11
C THR A 187 29.52 -5.62 4.16
N PHE A 188 30.74 -5.96 4.57
CA PHE A 188 31.89 -5.91 3.67
C PHE A 188 31.62 -6.67 2.35
N ASP A 189 30.94 -7.82 2.45
CA ASP A 189 30.58 -8.63 1.29
C ASP A 189 29.58 -7.94 0.36
N SER A 190 28.58 -7.22 0.91
CA SER A 190 27.63 -6.47 0.08
C SER A 190 28.28 -5.26 -0.58
N ALA A 191 29.19 -4.56 0.12
CA ALA A 191 29.96 -3.45 -0.45
C ALA A 191 30.91 -3.95 -1.56
N LYS A 192 31.57 -5.09 -1.35
CA LYS A 192 32.45 -5.72 -2.35
C LYS A 192 31.67 -6.15 -3.59
N ALA A 193 30.51 -6.80 -3.41
CA ALA A 193 29.65 -7.21 -4.53
C ALA A 193 29.19 -6.00 -5.35
N GLU A 194 28.80 -4.90 -4.69
CA GLU A 194 28.33 -3.70 -5.39
C GLU A 194 29.47 -2.96 -6.10
N MET A 195 30.67 -2.86 -5.50
CA MET A 195 31.85 -2.32 -6.19
C MET A 195 32.21 -3.14 -7.43
N LEU A 196 32.20 -4.48 -7.33
CA LEU A 196 32.48 -5.35 -8.46
C LEU A 196 31.42 -5.23 -9.57
N ARG A 197 30.14 -5.03 -9.21
CA ARG A 197 29.05 -4.81 -10.18
C ARG A 197 29.21 -3.52 -10.98
N LEU A 198 29.75 -2.47 -10.36
CA LEU A 198 29.89 -1.13 -10.98
C LEU A 198 31.19 -0.97 -11.78
N VAL A 199 32.21 -1.78 -11.49
CA VAL A 199 33.52 -1.73 -12.15
C VAL A 199 33.62 -2.74 -13.30
N ALA A 200 32.67 -3.67 -13.41
CA ALA A 200 32.51 -4.60 -14.54
C ALA A 200 31.78 -3.95 -15.72
#